data_AF-A0A924NIF4-F1
#
_entry.id   AF-A0A924NIF4-F1
#
_cell.length_a   1.000
_cell.length_b   1.000
_cell.length_c   1.000
_cell.angle_alpha   90.00
_cell.angle_beta   90.00
_cell.angle_gamma   90.00
#
_symmetry.space_group_name_H-M   'P 1'
#
loop_
_entity.id
_entity.type
_entity.pdbx_description
1 polymer ?
#
loop_
_entity_poly.entity_id
_entity_poly.type
_entity_poly.pdbx_seq_one_letter_code
_entity_poly.pdbx_strand_id
1 'polypeptide(L)'
;MPDTGDLSPIADPLALRDDLEHAAGLLRSDPGPGKRSYVAGFVAGIALSSGDQALAAAANSLADAQGMDGLRSLLDARLKSSKGAFGAGRT
;
A
#
# COMPACT_ATOMS: atom_id res chain seq x y z
N MET A 1 -11.58 0.87 -35.85
CA MET A 1 -11.24 1.59 -34.61
C MET A 1 -10.01 0.89 -34.03
N PRO A 2 -8.81 1.47 -34.02
CA PRO A 2 -7.65 0.80 -33.42
C PRO A 2 -7.76 0.85 -31.89
N ASP A 3 -7.29 -0.24 -31.28
CA ASP A 3 -7.00 -0.51 -29.87
C ASP A 3 -7.18 0.67 -28.90
N THR A 4 -8.21 0.61 -28.06
CA THR A 4 -8.15 1.16 -26.70
C THR A 4 -7.12 0.33 -25.93
N GLY A 5 -5.84 0.62 -26.17
CA GLY A 5 -4.75 0.13 -25.35
C GLY A 5 -5.14 0.33 -23.90
N ASP A 6 -4.99 -0.74 -23.13
CA ASP A 6 -5.21 -0.79 -21.70
C ASP A 6 -4.48 0.39 -21.01
N LEU A 7 -5.21 1.49 -20.80
CA LEU A 7 -4.76 2.65 -20.03
C LEU A 7 -5.24 2.51 -18.58
N SER A 8 -5.28 1.29 -18.05
CA SER A 8 -5.17 1.11 -16.61
C SER A 8 -3.89 1.82 -16.19
N PRO A 9 -3.92 2.92 -15.42
CA PRO A 9 -2.71 3.58 -15.00
C PRO A 9 -1.96 2.58 -14.11
N ILE A 10 -0.97 1.91 -14.68
CA ILE A 10 -0.02 1.11 -13.92
C ILE A 10 0.63 2.12 -12.98
N ALA A 11 0.37 2.01 -11.68
CA ALA A 11 0.91 2.94 -10.69
C ALA A 11 2.44 3.02 -10.86
N ASP A 12 2.98 4.25 -10.90
CA ASP A 12 4.42 4.45 -10.97
C ASP A 12 5.08 3.69 -9.80
N PRO A 13 6.00 2.74 -10.05
CA PRO A 13 6.56 1.91 -8.99
C PRO A 13 7.31 2.68 -7.91
N LEU A 14 7.87 3.85 -8.24
CA LEU A 14 8.55 4.71 -7.27
C LEU A 14 7.51 5.47 -6.43
N ALA A 15 6.49 6.05 -7.06
CA ALA A 15 5.42 6.72 -6.32
C ALA A 15 4.69 5.75 -5.38
N LEU A 16 4.40 4.53 -5.86
CA LEU A 16 3.79 3.47 -5.05
C LEU A 16 4.68 3.12 -3.85
N ARG A 17 6.01 3.05 -4.05
CA ARG A 17 6.95 2.79 -2.96
C ARG A 17 6.89 3.91 -1.91
N ASP A 18 6.96 5.16 -2.34
CA ASP A 18 6.95 6.32 -1.45
C ASP A 18 5.67 6.38 -0.62
N ASP A 19 4.52 6.12 -1.26
CA ASP A 19 3.21 6.04 -0.60
C ASP A 19 3.16 4.92 0.45
N LEU A 20 3.72 3.74 0.14
CA LEU A 20 3.81 2.62 1.09
C LEU A 20 4.76 2.93 2.27
N GLU A 21 5.88 3.61 2.01
CA GLU A 21 6.82 4.05 3.06
C GLU A 21 6.16 5.10 3.98
N HIS A 22 5.38 6.01 3.42
CA HIS A 22 4.60 6.99 4.17
C HIS A 22 3.55 6.29 5.06
N ALA A 23 2.77 5.36 4.50
CA ALA A 23 1.78 4.58 5.26
C ALA A 23 2.42 3.82 6.43
N ALA A 24 3.55 3.14 6.20
CA ALA A 24 4.30 2.45 7.25
C ALA A 24 4.78 3.43 8.33
N GLY A 25 5.20 4.63 7.93
CA GLY A 25 5.56 5.72 8.83
C GLY A 25 4.42 6.16 9.75
N LEU A 26 3.21 6.32 9.20
CA LEU A 26 2.04 6.69 9.97
C LEU A 26 1.65 5.65 11.03
N LEU A 27 1.96 4.37 10.78
CA LEU A 27 1.71 3.25 11.68
C LEU A 27 2.82 3.02 12.72
N ARG A 28 4.00 3.65 12.61
CA ARG A 28 5.10 3.44 13.59
C ARG A 28 4.76 3.95 14.99
N SER A 29 3.99 5.03 15.09
CA SER A 29 3.42 5.50 16.35
C SER A 29 1.99 4.99 16.41
N ASP A 30 1.59 4.27 17.47
CA ASP A 30 0.20 3.80 17.62
C ASP A 30 -0.77 4.99 17.45
N PRO A 31 -1.47 5.10 16.30
CA PRO A 31 -2.28 6.27 16.03
C PRO A 31 -3.51 6.21 16.93
N GLY A 32 -3.90 7.33 17.53
CA GLY A 32 -5.21 7.44 18.16
C GLY A 32 -6.34 7.18 17.15
N PRO A 33 -7.58 6.93 17.61
CA PRO A 33 -8.68 6.45 16.77
C PRO A 33 -8.93 7.29 15.49
N GLY A 34 -8.90 8.62 15.58
CA GLY A 34 -9.10 9.49 14.41
C GLY A 34 -7.99 9.37 13.35
N LYS A 35 -6.75 9.13 13.79
CA LYS A 35 -5.62 8.94 12.88
C LYS A 35 -5.63 7.53 12.27
N ARG A 36 -6.20 6.53 12.96
CA ARG A 36 -6.42 5.18 12.40
C ARG A 36 -7.37 5.21 11.21
N SER A 37 -8.50 5.91 11.31
CA SER A 37 -9.44 6.06 10.19
C SER A 37 -8.80 6.73 8.97
N TYR A 38 -7.96 7.74 9.20
CA TYR A 38 -7.19 8.37 8.13
C TYR A 38 -6.22 7.38 7.47
N VAL A 39 -5.43 6.65 8.27
CA VAL A 39 -4.49 5.64 7.74
C VAL A 39 -5.21 4.55 6.95
N ALA A 40 -6.35 4.06 7.45
CA ALA A 40 -7.18 3.08 6.76
C ALA A 40 -7.63 3.61 5.38
N GLY A 41 -8.17 4.82 5.33
CA GLY A 41 -8.60 5.43 4.06
C GLY A 41 -7.44 5.66 3.09
N PHE A 42 -6.29 6.13 3.59
CA PHE A 42 -5.10 6.36 2.78
C PHE A 42 -4.58 5.07 2.16
N VAL A 43 -4.41 4.01 2.96
CA VAL A 43 -3.95 2.70 2.48
C VAL A 43 -4.96 2.07 1.51
N ALA A 44 -6.26 2.20 1.77
CA ALA A 44 -7.29 1.70 0.85
C ALA A 44 -7.20 2.38 -0.53
N GLY A 45 -6.88 3.68 -0.57
CA GLY A 45 -6.65 4.41 -1.82
C GLY A 45 -5.45 3.88 -2.62
N ILE A 46 -4.32 3.65 -1.94
CA ILE A 46 -3.12 3.05 -2.54
C ILE A 46 -3.42 1.64 -3.07
N ALA A 47 -4.13 0.85 -2.27
CA ALA A 47 -4.48 -0.52 -2.64
C ALA A 47 -5.38 -0.57 -3.88
N LEU A 48 -6.34 0.35 -3.98
CA LEU A 48 -7.21 0.45 -5.15
C LEU A 48 -6.45 0.88 -6.41
N SER A 49 -5.55 1.87 -6.31
CA SER A 49 -4.78 2.35 -7.45
C SER A 49 -3.74 1.35 -7.95
N SER A 50 -3.24 0.48 -7.07
CA SER A 50 -2.26 -0.58 -7.39
C SER A 50 -2.86 -1.96 -7.63
N GLY A 51 -4.17 -2.14 -7.43
CA GLY A 51 -4.86 -3.43 -7.56
C GLY A 51 -4.56 -4.44 -6.42
N ASP A 52 -4.05 -3.98 -5.28
CA ASP A 52 -3.67 -4.83 -4.15
C ASP A 52 -4.86 -5.16 -3.23
N GLN A 53 -5.62 -6.19 -3.59
CA GLN A 53 -6.82 -6.60 -2.84
C GLN A 53 -6.53 -7.01 -1.39
N ALA A 54 -5.37 -7.61 -1.11
CA ALA A 54 -5.00 -8.02 0.24
C ALA A 54 -4.74 -6.80 1.13
N LEU A 55 -4.08 -5.77 0.59
CA LEU A 55 -3.84 -4.53 1.30
C LEU A 55 -5.15 -3.75 1.53
N ALA A 56 -6.07 -3.74 0.56
CA ALA A 56 -7.39 -3.14 0.71
C ALA A 56 -8.20 -3.82 1.83
N ALA A 57 -8.21 -5.16 1.87
CA ALA A 57 -8.92 -5.91 2.91
C ALA A 57 -8.37 -5.62 4.31
N ALA A 58 -7.04 -5.55 4.45
CA ALA A 58 -6.40 -5.23 5.72
C ALA A 58 -6.71 -3.79 6.18
N ALA A 59 -6.68 -2.82 5.26
CA ALA A 59 -7.02 -1.44 5.55
C ALA A 59 -8.47 -1.28 6.03
N ASN A 60 -9.41 -2.02 5.42
CA ASN A 60 -10.82 -2.01 5.82
C ASN A 60 -11.07 -2.72 7.16
N SER A 61 -10.14 -3.57 7.61
CA SER A 61 -10.25 -4.33 8.87
C SER A 61 -9.53 -3.66 10.04
N LEU A 62 -9.09 -2.41 9.89
CA LEU A 62 -8.30 -1.69 10.89
C LEU A 62 -9.16 -1.21 12.07
N ALA A 63 -9.57 -2.13 12.94
CA ALA A 63 -10.42 -1.84 14.12
C ALA A 63 -9.63 -1.77 15.43
N ASP A 64 -8.56 -2.55 15.56
CA ASP A 64 -7.82 -2.74 16.80
C ASP A 64 -6.31 -2.90 16.55
N ALA A 65 -5.56 -3.21 17.62
CA ALA A 65 -4.12 -3.40 17.56
C ALA A 65 -3.72 -4.59 16.67
N GLN A 66 -4.53 -5.67 16.63
CA GLN A 66 -4.24 -6.84 15.81
C GLN A 66 -4.40 -6.53 14.32
N GLY A 67 -5.44 -5.78 13.95
CA GLY A 67 -5.61 -5.27 12.59
C GLY A 67 -4.43 -4.38 12.17
N MET A 68 -3.90 -3.57 13.09
CA MET A 68 -2.73 -2.73 12.82
C MET A 68 -1.45 -3.54 12.59
N ASP A 69 -1.21 -4.58 13.38
CA ASP A 69 -0.04 -5.45 13.21
C ASP A 69 -0.11 -6.23 11.90
N GLY A 70 -1.31 -6.70 11.53
CA GLY A 70 -1.55 -7.31 10.22
C GLY A 70 -1.27 -6.34 9.07
N LEU A 71 -1.76 -5.10 9.17
CA LEU A 71 -1.53 -4.08 8.15
C LEU A 71 -0.04 -3.70 8.02
N ARG A 72 0.67 -3.52 9.15
CA ARG A 72 2.13 -3.28 9.15
C ARG A 72 2.88 -4.39 8.45
N SER A 73 2.55 -5.64 8.76
CA SER A 73 3.20 -6.82 8.18
C SER A 73 3.03 -6.89 6.66
N LEU A 74 1.84 -6.53 6.14
CA LEU A 74 1.58 -6.48 4.71
C LEU A 74 2.36 -5.34 4.02
N LEU A 75 2.38 -4.15 4.61
CA LEU A 75 3.17 -3.03 4.09
C LEU A 75 4.65 -3.37 4.00
N ASP A 76 5.21 -3.98 5.05
CA ASP A 76 6.61 -4.44 5.07
C ASP A 76 6.89 -5.48 3.97
N ALA A 77 5.95 -6.40 3.73
CA ALA A 77 6.08 -7.37 2.65
C ALA A 77 6.11 -6.68 1.26
N ARG A 78 5.25 -5.68 1.04
CA ARG A 78 5.22 -4.93 -0.23
C ARG A 78 6.47 -4.08 -0.46
N LEU A 79 6.97 -3.43 0.58
CA LEU A 79 8.21 -2.66 0.51
C LEU A 79 9.44 -3.53 0.18
N LYS A 80 9.48 -4.75 0.72
CA LYS A 80 10.51 -5.76 0.38
C LYS A 80 10.40 -6.21 -1.07
N SER A 81 9.20 -6.52 -1.55
CA SER A 81 8.97 -6.94 -2.94
C SER A 81 9.27 -5.84 -3.96
N SER A 82 8.88 -4.59 -3.70
CA SER A 82 9.18 -3.43 -4.54
C SER A 82 10.70 -3.22 -4.72
N LYS A 83 11.49 -3.40 -3.65
CA LYS A 83 12.96 -3.33 -3.72
C LYS A 83 13.56 -4.40 -4.64
N GLY A 84 12.98 -5.60 -4.68
CA GLY A 84 13.40 -6.69 -5.57
C GLY A 84 13.11 -6.40 -7.04
N ALA A 85 11.95 -5.82 -7.34
CA ALA A 85 11.54 -5.49 -8.72
C ALA A 85 12.43 -4.41 -9.36
N PHE A 86 12.87 -3.41 -8.60
CA PHE A 86 13.78 -2.36 -9.09
C PHE A 86 15.26 -2.81 -9.16
N GLY A 87 15.62 -3.86 -8.40
CA GLY A 87 16.99 -4.40 -8.37
C GLY A 87 17.31 -5.38 -9.50
N ALA A 88 16.31 -6.04 -10.08
CA ALA A 88 16.49 -7.12 -11.07
C ALA A 88 16.77 -6.64 -12.51
N GLY A 89 16.82 -5.33 -12.76
CA GLY A 89 16.98 -4.75 -14.11
C GLY A 89 18.41 -4.31 -14.49
N ARG A 90 19.45 -4.68 -13.74
CA ARG A 90 20.85 -4.32 -14.05
C ARG A 90 21.81 -5.50 -13.85
N THR A 91 21.95 -6.34 -14.86
CA THR A 91 23.14 -7.18 -15.09
C THR A 91 23.36 -7.34 -16.58
#